data_AF-A0A833LZK3-F1
#
_entry.id   AF-A0A833LZK3-F1
#
_cell.length_a   1.000
_cell.length_b   1.000
_cell.length_c   1.000
_cell.angle_alpha   90.00
_cell.angle_beta   90.00
_cell.angle_gamma   90.00
#
_symmetry.space_group_name_H-M   'P 1'
#
loop_
_entity.id
_entity.type
_entity.pdbx_description
1 polymer ?
#
loop_
_entity_poly.entity_id
_entity_poly.type
_entity_poly.pdbx_seq_one_letter_code
_entity_poly.pdbx_strand_id
1 'polypeptide(L)'
;MKAVRPLPREFEKLLGEEGAEKFTVFLNDAFEDQKGDVIKAVSDSFHKHVTDEVSKVRLEVADLKVEVKADLAELRTDMADLRTELKTEIAELRTELKTDMAELRAELKTDMADLRAELKADMTDLQIQQKADTGRLESRIAELRADMKADIADVHKSISVQTRWILAALLGGALLYPVAIKLIDKLFP
;
A
#
# COMPACT_ATOMS: atom_id res chain seq x y z
N MET A 1 73.41 36.89 -42.91
CA MET A 1 74.28 37.64 -41.98
C MET A 1 75.45 36.75 -41.61
N LYS A 2 76.62 36.91 -42.25
CA LYS A 2 77.85 36.20 -41.82
C LYS A 2 78.25 36.78 -40.46
N ALA A 3 78.29 35.96 -39.42
CA ALA A 3 78.78 36.37 -38.10
C ALA A 3 80.31 36.42 -38.15
N VAL A 4 80.87 37.46 -38.76
CA VAL A 4 82.32 37.65 -38.91
C VAL A 4 82.89 37.99 -37.54
N ARG A 5 83.48 37.01 -36.86
CA ARG A 5 84.45 37.30 -35.80
C ARG A 5 85.81 37.49 -36.49
N PRO A 6 86.41 38.69 -36.47
CA PRO A 6 87.76 38.89 -36.97
C PRO A 6 88.75 38.07 -36.14
N LEU A 7 89.82 37.60 -36.78
CA LEU A 7 90.84 36.83 -36.10
C LEU A 7 91.56 37.70 -35.04
N PRO A 8 91.98 37.11 -33.91
CA PRO A 8 92.81 37.83 -32.96
C PRO A 8 94.08 38.37 -33.64
N ARG A 9 94.46 39.62 -33.33
CA ARG A 9 95.57 40.35 -33.98
C ARG A 9 96.92 39.63 -33.93
N GLU A 10 97.14 38.80 -32.90
CA GLU A 10 98.36 37.99 -32.77
C GLU A 10 98.42 36.88 -33.82
N PHE A 11 97.28 36.29 -34.17
CA PHE A 11 97.16 35.29 -35.23
C PHE A 11 97.32 35.91 -36.63
N GLU A 12 96.80 37.13 -36.85
CA GLU A 12 96.98 37.86 -38.11
C GLU A 12 98.46 38.15 -38.41
N LYS A 13 99.25 38.54 -37.40
CA LYS A 13 100.69 38.76 -37.56
C LYS A 13 101.47 37.49 -37.89
N LEU A 14 101.03 36.34 -37.38
CA LEU A 14 101.70 35.05 -37.53
C LEU A 14 101.42 34.42 -38.91
N LEU A 15 100.23 34.64 -39.46
CA LEU A 15 99.77 34.08 -40.73
C LEU A 15 99.99 35.01 -41.94
N GLY A 16 100.22 36.31 -41.71
CA GLY A 16 100.22 37.35 -42.76
C GLY A 16 98.80 37.71 -43.24
N GLU A 17 98.63 38.85 -43.91
CA GLU A 17 97.30 39.34 -44.36
C GLU A 17 96.54 38.30 -45.20
N GLU A 18 97.19 37.70 -46.21
CA GLU A 18 96.56 36.73 -47.11
C GLU A 18 96.20 35.41 -46.40
N GLY A 19 97.02 34.98 -45.44
CA GLY A 19 96.77 33.76 -44.66
C GLY A 19 95.62 33.92 -43.67
N ALA A 20 95.53 35.08 -43.02
CA ALA A 20 94.45 35.40 -42.09
C ALA A 20 93.08 35.53 -42.81
N GLU A 21 93.05 36.10 -44.01
CA GLU A 21 91.83 36.20 -44.81
C GLU A 21 91.33 34.81 -45.24
N LYS A 22 92.20 33.96 -45.80
CA LYS A 22 91.86 32.57 -46.18
C LYS A 22 91.38 31.75 -44.99
N PHE A 23 92.01 31.90 -43.82
CA PHE A 23 91.60 31.19 -42.61
C PHE A 23 90.24 31.67 -42.09
N THR A 24 89.95 32.98 -42.16
CA THR A 24 88.64 33.54 -41.78
C THR A 24 87.53 33.05 -42.70
N VAL A 25 87.80 32.93 -44.02
CA VAL A 25 86.87 32.33 -44.98
C VAL A 25 86.62 30.87 -44.65
N PHE A 26 87.68 30.08 -44.43
CA PHE A 26 87.57 28.68 -44.04
C PHE A 26 86.76 28.47 -42.76
N LEU A 27 87.01 29.26 -41.71
CA LEU A 27 86.24 29.17 -40.46
C LEU A 27 84.76 29.48 -40.70
N ASN A 28 84.44 30.53 -41.46
CA ASN A 28 83.05 30.88 -41.75
C ASN A 28 82.34 29.78 -42.54
N ASP A 29 82.99 29.19 -43.54
CA ASP A 29 82.40 28.12 -44.34
C ASP A 29 82.20 26.86 -43.46
N ALA A 30 83.20 26.48 -42.66
CA ALA A 30 83.08 25.38 -41.71
C ALA A 30 81.98 25.59 -40.66
N PHE A 31 81.81 26.82 -40.15
CA PHE A 31 80.74 27.15 -39.21
C PHE A 31 79.35 27.18 -39.86
N GLU A 32 79.22 27.65 -41.10
CA GLU A 32 77.94 27.59 -41.83
C GLU A 32 77.57 26.15 -42.19
N ASP A 33 78.55 25.32 -42.58
CA ASP A 33 78.35 23.88 -42.80
C ASP A 33 77.89 23.20 -41.50
N GLN A 34 78.59 23.44 -40.38
CA GLN A 34 78.22 22.91 -39.07
C GLN A 34 76.81 23.36 -38.65
N LYS A 35 76.47 24.64 -38.86
CA LYS A 35 75.13 25.17 -38.55
C LYS A 35 74.06 24.52 -39.41
N GLY A 36 74.33 24.29 -40.70
CA GLY A 36 73.47 23.54 -41.60
C GLY A 36 73.20 22.12 -41.09
N ASP A 37 74.24 21.42 -40.66
CA ASP A 37 74.14 20.08 -40.08
C ASP A 37 73.33 20.07 -38.78
N VAL A 38 73.57 21.03 -37.89
CA VAL A 38 72.82 21.15 -36.62
C VAL A 38 71.34 21.44 -36.88
N ILE A 39 71.02 22.37 -37.79
CA ILE A 39 69.64 22.69 -38.14
C ILE A 39 68.94 21.46 -38.72
N LYS A 40 69.61 20.73 -39.61
CA LYS A 40 69.07 19.50 -40.20
C LYS A 40 68.83 18.44 -39.13
N ALA A 41 69.81 18.19 -38.26
CA ALA A 41 69.69 17.21 -37.17
C ALA A 41 68.55 17.55 -36.20
N VAL A 42 68.41 18.83 -35.82
CA VAL A 42 67.31 19.29 -34.97
C VAL A 42 65.96 19.14 -35.68
N SER A 43 65.88 19.51 -36.96
CA SER A 43 64.66 19.35 -37.77
C SER A 43 64.24 17.89 -37.90
N ASP A 44 65.19 16.99 -38.19
CA ASP A 44 64.93 15.55 -38.32
C ASP A 44 64.48 14.95 -36.98
N SER A 45 65.12 15.34 -35.87
CA SER A 45 64.75 14.90 -34.53
C SER A 45 63.36 15.40 -34.13
N PHE A 46 63.05 16.68 -34.39
CA PHE A 46 61.72 17.24 -34.16
C PHE A 46 60.65 16.54 -35.00
N HIS A 47 60.90 16.33 -36.30
CA HIS A 47 59.96 15.66 -37.19
C HIS A 47 59.69 14.22 -36.74
N LYS A 48 60.74 13.50 -36.31
CA LYS A 48 60.60 12.16 -35.74
C LYS A 48 59.75 12.19 -34.48
N HIS A 49 60.06 13.08 -33.53
CA HIS A 49 59.30 13.17 -32.28
C HIS A 49 57.82 13.50 -32.50
N VAL A 50 57.51 14.46 -33.38
CA VAL A 50 56.13 14.79 -33.73
C VAL A 50 55.42 13.61 -34.40
N THR A 51 56.11 12.88 -35.28
CA THR A 51 55.54 11.68 -35.93
C THR A 51 55.23 10.58 -34.91
N ASP A 52 56.12 10.38 -33.93
CA ASP A 52 55.95 9.40 -32.86
C ASP A 52 54.75 9.79 -31.96
N GLU A 53 54.66 11.05 -31.53
CA GLU A 53 53.56 11.53 -30.69
C GLU A 53 52.20 11.48 -31.43
N VAL A 54 52.17 11.88 -32.71
CA VAL A 54 50.95 11.74 -33.53
C VAL A 54 50.53 10.28 -33.67
N SER A 55 51.49 9.36 -33.79
CA SER A 55 51.21 7.92 -33.88
C SER A 55 50.64 7.39 -32.56
N LYS A 56 51.19 7.79 -31.40
CA LYS A 56 50.66 7.42 -30.09
C LYS A 56 49.24 7.94 -29.88
N VAL A 57 48.99 9.22 -30.15
CA VAL A 57 47.65 9.82 -30.02
C VAL A 57 46.64 9.11 -30.93
N ARG A 58 47.03 8.72 -32.15
CA ARG A 58 46.15 7.94 -33.04
C ARG A 58 45.79 6.57 -32.47
N LEU A 59 46.71 5.91 -31.79
CA LEU A 59 46.45 4.63 -31.11
C LEU A 59 45.51 4.84 -29.92
N GLU A 60 45.78 5.80 -29.05
CA GLU A 60 44.92 6.12 -27.91
C GLU A 60 43.48 6.49 -28.35
N VAL A 61 43.34 7.29 -29.42
CA VAL A 61 42.02 7.62 -29.99
C VAL A 61 41.34 6.39 -30.59
N ALA A 62 42.08 5.45 -31.18
CA ALA A 62 41.52 4.21 -31.68
C ALA A 62 41.02 3.32 -30.54
N ASP A 63 41.80 3.21 -29.46
CA ASP A 63 41.44 2.43 -28.26
C ASP A 63 40.21 3.01 -27.55
N LEU A 64 40.19 4.33 -27.30
CA LEU A 64 39.02 5.02 -26.73
C LEU A 64 37.77 4.83 -27.59
N LYS A 65 37.92 4.81 -28.92
CA LYS A 65 36.79 4.58 -29.84
C LYS A 65 36.26 3.14 -29.73
N VAL A 66 37.11 2.17 -29.41
CA VAL A 66 36.69 0.78 -29.16
C VAL A 66 35.96 0.69 -27.83
N GLU A 67 36.52 1.29 -26.77
CA GLU A 67 35.93 1.32 -25.43
C GLU A 67 34.53 1.97 -25.45
N VAL A 68 34.40 3.18 -26.00
CA VAL A 68 33.10 3.87 -26.11
C VAL A 68 32.07 3.07 -26.91
N LYS A 69 32.51 2.30 -27.91
CA LYS A 69 31.60 1.43 -28.67
C LYS A 69 31.13 0.23 -27.85
N ALA A 70 32.01 -0.34 -27.02
CA ALA A 70 31.68 -1.42 -26.10
C ALA A 70 30.68 -0.93 -25.06
N ASP A 71 30.95 0.19 -24.39
CA ASP A 71 30.06 0.78 -23.39
C ASP A 71 28.69 1.12 -23.98
N LEU A 72 28.63 1.65 -25.20
CA LEU A 72 27.36 1.94 -25.87
C LEU A 72 26.59 0.66 -26.23
N ALA A 73 27.28 -0.45 -26.49
CA ALA A 73 26.63 -1.74 -26.75
C ALA A 73 26.10 -2.37 -25.45
N GLU A 74 26.85 -2.26 -24.36
CA GLU A 74 26.42 -2.69 -23.02
C GLU A 74 25.20 -1.89 -22.57
N LEU A 75 25.26 -0.56 -22.62
CA LEU A 75 24.12 0.30 -22.25
C LEU A 75 22.85 0.01 -23.06
N ARG A 76 23.00 -0.32 -24.35
CA ARG A 76 21.84 -0.73 -25.18
C ARG A 76 21.26 -2.07 -24.75
N THR A 77 22.10 -2.98 -24.28
CA THR A 77 21.69 -4.29 -23.76
C THR A 77 20.96 -4.10 -22.44
N ASP A 78 21.54 -3.38 -21.49
CA ASP A 78 20.92 -3.04 -20.21
C ASP A 78 19.57 -2.36 -20.38
N MET A 79 19.47 -1.41 -21.32
CA MET A 79 18.21 -0.71 -21.59
C MET A 79 17.16 -1.61 -22.25
N ALA A 80 17.58 -2.60 -23.04
CA ALA A 80 16.66 -3.62 -23.57
C ALA A 80 16.18 -4.56 -22.47
N ASP A 81 17.08 -5.00 -21.60
CA ASP A 81 16.79 -5.90 -20.49
C ASP A 81 15.84 -5.25 -19.49
N LEU A 82 16.14 -4.03 -19.03
CA LEU A 82 15.24 -3.23 -18.17
C LEU A 82 13.85 -3.04 -18.80
N ARG A 83 13.78 -2.83 -20.12
CA ARG A 83 12.49 -2.71 -20.81
C ARG A 83 11.71 -4.02 -20.79
N THR A 84 12.39 -5.16 -20.90
CA THR A 84 11.74 -6.48 -20.79
C THR A 84 11.30 -6.79 -19.37
N GLU A 85 12.11 -6.48 -18.37
CA GLU A 85 11.81 -6.64 -16.95
C GLU A 85 10.57 -5.83 -16.57
N LEU A 86 10.56 -4.53 -16.86
CA LEU A 86 9.41 -3.66 -16.59
C LEU A 86 8.13 -4.14 -17.28
N LYS A 87 8.23 -4.69 -18.50
CA LYS A 87 7.07 -5.23 -19.21
C LYS A 87 6.52 -6.49 -18.52
N THR A 88 7.41 -7.33 -18.01
CA THR A 88 7.05 -8.55 -17.26
C THR A 88 6.41 -8.18 -15.93
N GLU A 89 7.02 -7.30 -15.14
CA GLU A 89 6.47 -6.84 -13.86
C GLU A 89 5.09 -6.20 -14.02
N ILE A 90 4.90 -5.35 -15.04
CA ILE A 90 3.59 -4.75 -15.33
C ILE A 90 2.55 -5.82 -15.69
N ALA A 91 2.94 -6.88 -16.41
CA ALA A 91 2.03 -7.96 -16.75
C ALA A 91 1.65 -8.78 -15.51
N GLU A 92 2.63 -9.09 -14.65
CA GLU A 92 2.44 -9.82 -13.40
C GLU A 92 1.51 -9.05 -12.44
N LEU A 93 1.80 -7.77 -12.18
CA LEU A 93 0.95 -6.90 -11.35
C LEU A 93 -0.48 -6.80 -11.90
N ARG A 94 -0.65 -6.77 -13.22
CA ARG A 94 -1.98 -6.76 -13.84
C ARG A 94 -2.72 -8.08 -13.61
N THR A 95 -2.01 -9.21 -13.62
CA THR A 95 -2.62 -10.51 -13.32
C THR A 95 -2.99 -10.64 -11.85
N GLU A 96 -2.11 -10.23 -10.95
CA GLU A 96 -2.34 -10.23 -9.49
C GLU A 96 -3.58 -9.39 -9.15
N LEU A 97 -3.63 -8.13 -9.61
CA LEU A 97 -4.78 -7.25 -9.35
C LEU A 97 -6.10 -7.82 -9.90
N LYS A 98 -6.05 -8.56 -11.01
CA LYS A 98 -7.25 -9.21 -11.56
C LYS A 98 -7.71 -10.38 -10.70
N THR A 99 -6.78 -11.15 -10.15
CA THR A 99 -7.05 -12.27 -9.24
C THR A 99 -7.63 -11.74 -7.93
N ASP A 100 -6.98 -10.78 -7.28
CA ASP A 100 -7.44 -10.18 -6.02
C ASP A 100 -8.86 -9.61 -6.15
N MET A 101 -9.13 -8.93 -7.27
CA MET A 101 -10.45 -8.36 -7.53
C MET A 101 -11.51 -9.45 -7.80
N ALA A 102 -11.13 -10.62 -8.30
CA ALA A 102 -12.04 -11.76 -8.45
C ALA A 102 -12.31 -12.44 -7.10
N GLU A 103 -11.28 -12.59 -6.27
CA GLU A 103 -11.36 -13.15 -4.91
C GLU A 103 -12.24 -12.27 -4.02
N LEU A 104 -11.98 -10.96 -3.96
CA LEU A 104 -12.80 -10.00 -3.20
C LEU A 104 -14.29 -10.03 -3.62
N ARG A 105 -14.57 -10.21 -4.92
CA ARG A 105 -15.96 -10.35 -5.40
C ARG A 105 -16.60 -11.66 -4.95
N ALA A 106 -15.82 -12.75 -4.90
CA ALA A 106 -16.30 -14.04 -4.45
C ALA A 106 -16.58 -14.01 -2.94
N GLU A 107 -15.66 -13.46 -2.15
CA GLU A 107 -15.82 -13.26 -0.70
C GLU A 107 -17.06 -12.44 -0.39
N LEU A 108 -17.20 -11.26 -1.02
CA LEU A 108 -18.36 -10.39 -0.78
C LEU A 108 -19.68 -11.08 -1.15
N LYS A 109 -19.69 -11.93 -2.18
CA LYS A 109 -20.88 -12.68 -2.58
C LYS A 109 -21.24 -13.75 -1.54
N THR A 110 -20.24 -14.43 -0.98
CA THR A 110 -20.41 -15.41 0.10
C THR A 110 -20.94 -14.71 1.35
N ASP A 111 -20.29 -13.63 1.81
CA ASP A 111 -20.73 -12.87 2.98
C ASP A 111 -22.18 -12.38 2.84
N MET A 112 -22.55 -11.88 1.65
CA MET A 112 -23.94 -11.49 1.37
C MET A 112 -24.93 -12.66 1.34
N ALA A 113 -24.49 -13.88 1.03
CA ALA A 113 -25.34 -15.07 1.07
C ALA A 113 -25.53 -15.53 2.52
N ASP A 114 -24.44 -15.53 3.30
CA ASP A 114 -24.43 -15.92 4.70
C ASP A 114 -25.28 -14.97 5.54
N LEU A 115 -25.11 -13.65 5.39
CA LEU A 115 -25.95 -12.65 6.07
C LEU A 115 -27.44 -12.80 5.72
N ARG A 116 -27.78 -13.18 4.48
CA ARG A 116 -29.17 -13.46 4.10
C ARG A 116 -29.70 -14.73 4.76
N ALA A 117 -28.87 -15.75 4.90
CA ALA A 117 -29.24 -16.99 5.57
C ALA A 117 -29.47 -16.76 7.06
N GLU A 118 -28.56 -16.04 7.73
CA GLU A 118 -28.67 -15.63 9.12
C GLU A 118 -29.95 -14.82 9.36
N LEU A 119 -30.19 -13.76 8.59
CA LEU A 119 -31.40 -12.94 8.73
C LEU A 119 -32.69 -13.76 8.55
N LYS A 120 -32.68 -14.73 7.64
CA LYS A 120 -33.82 -15.62 7.44
C LYS A 120 -34.02 -16.55 8.63
N ALA A 121 -32.94 -17.09 9.19
CA ALA A 121 -32.99 -17.93 10.39
C ALA A 121 -33.56 -17.13 11.59
N ASP A 122 -33.04 -15.92 11.83
CA ASP A 122 -33.52 -15.03 12.89
C ASP A 122 -35.01 -14.71 12.72
N MET A 123 -35.45 -14.42 11.49
CA MET A 123 -36.86 -14.14 11.22
C MET A 123 -37.75 -15.37 11.48
N THR A 124 -37.28 -16.59 11.17
CA THR A 124 -38.02 -17.81 11.51
C THR A 124 -38.07 -18.07 13.00
N ASP A 125 -36.99 -17.81 13.73
CA ASP A 125 -36.95 -17.98 15.18
C ASP A 125 -37.90 -17.01 15.89
N LEU A 126 -37.89 -15.73 15.49
CA LEU A 126 -38.84 -14.73 15.98
C LEU A 126 -40.30 -15.12 15.72
N GLN A 127 -40.62 -15.71 14.56
CA GLN A 127 -41.97 -16.20 14.28
C GLN A 127 -42.37 -17.38 15.18
N ILE A 128 -41.43 -18.28 15.47
CA ILE A 128 -41.67 -19.41 16.40
C ILE A 128 -41.92 -18.86 17.81
N GLN A 129 -41.08 -17.93 18.27
CA GLN A 129 -41.22 -17.30 19.58
C GLN A 129 -42.56 -16.58 19.72
N GLN A 130 -42.96 -15.78 18.72
CA GLN A 130 -44.26 -15.09 18.72
C GLN A 130 -45.45 -16.05 18.81
N LYS A 131 -45.41 -17.18 18.07
CA LYS A 131 -46.46 -18.20 18.15
C LYS A 131 -46.49 -18.86 19.53
N ALA A 132 -45.34 -19.18 20.10
CA ALA A 132 -45.23 -19.75 21.43
C ALA A 132 -45.79 -18.80 22.50
N ASP A 133 -45.43 -17.51 22.44
CA ASP A 133 -45.91 -16.50 23.38
C ASP A 133 -47.41 -16.25 23.23
N THR A 134 -47.94 -16.26 22.01
CA THR A 134 -49.40 -16.19 21.76
C THR A 134 -50.12 -17.38 22.39
N GLY A 135 -49.63 -18.61 22.19
CA GLY A 135 -50.23 -19.81 22.80
C GLY A 135 -50.15 -19.82 24.33
N ARG A 136 -49.06 -19.28 24.91
CA ARG A 136 -48.95 -19.07 26.36
C ARG A 136 -49.97 -18.06 26.87
N LEU A 137 -50.18 -16.95 26.16
CA LEU A 137 -51.19 -15.94 26.52
C LEU A 137 -52.61 -16.52 26.44
N GLU A 138 -52.93 -17.27 25.38
CA GLU A 138 -54.23 -17.94 25.25
C GLU A 138 -54.50 -18.91 26.41
N SER A 139 -53.49 -19.69 26.78
CA SER A 139 -53.56 -20.63 27.91
C SER A 139 -53.81 -19.90 29.23
N ARG A 140 -53.08 -18.80 29.50
CA ARG A 140 -53.27 -17.96 30.69
C ARG A 140 -54.67 -17.32 30.74
N ILE A 141 -55.22 -16.90 29.60
CA ILE A 141 -56.58 -16.36 29.52
C ILE A 141 -57.62 -17.46 29.80
N ALA A 142 -57.41 -18.68 29.29
CA ALA A 142 -58.30 -19.80 29.54
C ALA A 142 -58.31 -20.19 31.02
N GLU A 143 -57.13 -20.25 31.64
CA GLU A 143 -56.96 -20.51 33.08
C GLU A 143 -57.65 -19.42 33.91
N LEU A 144 -57.37 -18.13 33.65
CA LEU A 144 -58.03 -17.02 34.34
C LEU A 144 -59.56 -17.06 34.20
N ARG A 145 -60.08 -17.41 33.02
CA ARG A 145 -61.54 -17.57 32.83
C ARG A 145 -62.11 -18.73 33.62
N ALA A 146 -61.38 -19.84 33.75
CA ALA A 146 -61.79 -20.98 34.55
C ALA A 146 -61.85 -20.61 36.04
N ASP A 147 -60.81 -19.94 36.54
CA ASP A 147 -60.75 -19.43 37.92
C ASP A 147 -61.90 -18.46 38.20
N MET A 148 -62.11 -17.47 37.33
CA MET A 148 -63.23 -16.53 37.49
C MET A 148 -64.60 -17.22 37.49
N LYS A 149 -64.79 -18.26 36.68
CA LYS A 149 -66.05 -19.02 36.66
C LYS A 149 -66.24 -19.82 37.94
N ALA A 150 -65.16 -20.39 38.49
CA ALA A 150 -65.18 -21.07 39.78
C ALA A 150 -65.53 -20.08 40.91
N ASP A 151 -64.86 -18.94 40.97
CA ASP A 151 -65.13 -17.87 41.94
C ASP A 151 -66.58 -17.40 41.88
N ILE A 152 -67.13 -17.15 40.68
CA ILE A 152 -68.53 -16.76 40.50
C ILE A 152 -69.48 -17.84 41.01
N ALA A 153 -69.19 -19.13 40.76
CA ALA A 153 -70.00 -20.23 41.24
C ALA A 153 -69.99 -20.33 42.78
N ASP A 154 -68.84 -20.12 43.40
CA ASP A 154 -68.69 -20.10 44.85
C ASP A 154 -69.43 -18.91 45.50
N VAL A 155 -69.32 -17.72 44.91
CA VAL A 155 -70.12 -16.55 45.34
C VAL A 155 -71.62 -16.84 45.21
N HIS A 156 -72.06 -17.42 44.09
CA HIS A 156 -73.47 -17.76 43.88
C HIS A 156 -73.98 -18.76 44.92
N LYS A 157 -73.18 -19.80 45.22
CA LYS A 157 -73.49 -20.79 46.27
C LYS A 157 -73.63 -20.11 47.62
N SER A 158 -72.70 -19.23 48.00
CA SER A 158 -72.74 -18.48 49.26
C SER A 158 -74.02 -17.63 49.37
N ILE A 159 -74.36 -16.87 48.34
CA ILE A 159 -75.60 -16.06 48.29
C ILE A 159 -76.85 -16.92 48.44
N SER A 160 -76.91 -18.08 47.75
CA SER A 160 -78.06 -18.98 47.85
C SER A 160 -78.26 -19.53 49.26
N VAL A 161 -77.17 -19.90 49.94
CA VAL A 161 -77.19 -20.37 51.33
C VAL A 161 -77.64 -19.25 52.26
N GLN A 162 -77.07 -18.04 52.11
CA GLN A 162 -77.48 -16.86 52.88
C GLN A 162 -78.97 -16.55 52.67
N THR A 163 -79.46 -16.56 51.44
CA THR A 163 -80.87 -16.30 51.12
C THR A 163 -81.80 -17.31 51.79
N ARG A 164 -81.44 -18.60 51.79
CA ARG A 164 -82.21 -19.64 52.49
C ARG A 164 -82.28 -19.39 53.99
N TRP A 165 -81.17 -19.02 54.63
CA TRP A 165 -81.15 -18.70 56.06
C TRP A 165 -81.92 -17.42 56.39
N ILE A 166 -81.86 -16.39 55.54
CA ILE A 166 -82.65 -15.17 55.71
C ILE A 166 -84.15 -15.47 55.61
N LEU A 167 -84.58 -16.23 54.61
CA LEU A 167 -86.00 -16.61 54.45
C LEU A 167 -86.49 -17.46 55.62
N ALA A 168 -85.69 -18.41 56.09
CA ALA A 168 -86.01 -19.22 57.26
C ALA A 168 -86.14 -18.36 58.53
N ALA A 169 -85.23 -17.40 58.73
CA ALA A 169 -85.29 -16.46 59.85
C ALA A 169 -86.53 -15.54 59.76
N LEU A 170 -86.87 -15.04 58.57
CA LEU A 170 -88.06 -14.22 58.33
C LEU A 170 -89.35 -15.00 58.61
N LEU A 171 -89.48 -16.23 58.10
CA LEU A 171 -90.63 -17.10 58.35
C LEU A 171 -90.75 -17.48 59.83
N GLY A 172 -89.65 -17.87 60.46
CA GLY A 172 -89.61 -18.17 61.89
C GLY A 172 -90.02 -16.97 62.73
N GLY A 173 -89.50 -15.78 62.41
CA GLY A 173 -89.90 -14.52 63.04
C GLY A 173 -91.39 -14.26 62.89
N ALA A 174 -91.96 -14.39 61.69
CA ALA A 174 -93.38 -14.18 61.42
C ALA A 174 -94.29 -15.19 62.17
N LEU A 175 -93.90 -16.46 62.25
CA LEU A 175 -94.66 -17.50 62.96
C LEU A 175 -94.58 -17.34 64.49
N LEU A 176 -93.43 -16.91 65.01
CA LEU A 176 -93.24 -16.68 66.45
C LEU A 176 -93.79 -15.32 66.91
N TYR A 177 -93.94 -14.34 66.00
CA TYR A 177 -94.46 -13.00 66.28
C TYR A 177 -95.77 -12.98 67.11
N PRO A 178 -96.84 -13.72 66.75
CA PRO A 178 -98.08 -13.74 67.55
C PRO A 178 -97.90 -14.38 68.94
N VAL A 179 -96.99 -15.34 69.09
CA VAL A 179 -96.68 -15.97 70.39
C VAL A 179 -95.90 -14.99 71.27
N ALA A 180 -94.93 -14.29 70.69
CA ALA A 180 -94.15 -13.27 71.38
C ALA A 180 -95.04 -12.12 71.89
N ILE A 181 -95.98 -11.62 71.06
CA ILE A 181 -96.96 -10.62 71.49
C ILE A 181 -97.81 -11.14 72.65
N LYS A 182 -98.38 -12.35 72.53
CA LYS A 182 -99.17 -12.95 73.62
C LYS A 182 -98.38 -13.16 74.92
N LEU A 183 -97.09 -13.43 74.84
CA LEU A 183 -96.23 -13.55 76.02
C LEU A 183 -95.93 -12.19 76.65
N ILE A 184 -95.69 -11.17 75.83
CA ILE A 184 -95.48 -9.78 76.29
C ILE A 184 -96.72 -9.28 77.00
N ASP A 185 -97.91 -9.44 76.40
CA ASP A 185 -99.21 -9.07 77.01
C ASP A 185 -99.47 -9.79 78.33
N LYS A 186 -98.88 -10.99 78.54
CA LYS A 186 -99.06 -11.80 79.75
C LYS A 186 -98.01 -11.51 80.84
N LEU A 187 -96.83 -11.03 80.46
CA LEU A 187 -95.74 -10.66 81.37
C LEU A 187 -95.77 -9.18 81.76
N PHE A 188 -96.42 -8.33 80.96
CA PHE A 188 -96.65 -6.90 81.20
C PHE A 188 -98.15 -6.59 80.98
N PRO A 189 -99.03 -6.78 81.97
CA PRO A 189 -100.44 -6.37 81.88
C PRO A 189 -100.62 -4.85 81.86
#